data_AF-A0AB37UAJ4-F1
#
_entry.id   AF-A0AB37UAJ4-F1
#
_cell.length_a   1.000
_cell.length_b   1.000
_cell.length_c   1.000
_cell.angle_alpha   90.00
_cell.angle_beta   90.00
_cell.angle_gamma   90.00
#
_symmetry.space_group_name_H-M   'P 1'
#
loop_
_entity.id
_entity.type
_entity.pdbx_description
1 polymer ?
#
loop_
_entity_poly.entity_id
_entity_poly.type
_entity_poly.pdbx_seq_one_letter_code
_entity_poly.pdbx_strand_id
1 'polypeptide(L)' 'MGVQKYVGRLNELRRTCRRHSAFWVGLYGQLWVGAMESWTDLASALMQTKPNKLLYFQKGLRAMVLIQSAL' A
#
# COMPACT_ATOMS: atom_id res chain seq x y z
N MET A 1 -8.79 7.88 -25.19
CA MET A 1 -7.37 8.00 -24.75
C MET A 1 -7.19 8.65 -23.35
N GLY A 2 -8.14 8.58 -22.41
CA GLY A 2 -8.01 9.24 -21.09
C GLY A 2 -7.65 8.32 -19.91
N VAL A 3 -8.14 7.08 -19.92
CA VAL A 3 -8.13 6.18 -18.73
C VAL A 3 -6.75 5.56 -18.46
N GLN A 4 -5.94 5.34 -19.50
CA GLN A 4 -4.65 4.65 -19.38
C GLN A 4 -3.64 5.42 -18.51
N LYS A 5 -3.70 6.76 -18.52
CA LYS A 5 -2.85 7.65 -17.71
C LYS A 5 -3.20 7.60 -16.21
N TYR A 6 -4.43 7.21 -15.88
CA TYR A 6 -4.91 7.03 -14.51
C TYR A 6 -4.60 5.63 -14.00
N VAL A 7 -4.75 4.58 -14.79
CA VAL A 7 -4.46 3.20 -14.36
C VAL A 7 -2.94 2.93 -14.28
N GLY A 8 -2.14 3.59 -15.13
CA GLY A 8 -0.68 3.47 -15.09
C GLY A 8 0.00 4.78 -15.47
N ARG A 9 1.11 5.10 -14.80
CA ARG A 9 1.92 6.27 -15.18
C ARG A 9 2.55 5.99 -16.56
N LEU A 10 2.51 6.98 -17.46
CA LEU A 10 3.28 6.93 -18.71
C LEU A 10 4.76 6.66 -18.40
N ASN A 11 5.37 5.72 -19.11
CA ASN A 11 6.74 5.31 -18.84
C ASN A 11 7.69 6.47 -19.19
N GLU A 12 8.44 6.94 -18.20
CA GLU A 12 9.41 8.02 -18.38
C GLU A 12 10.58 7.51 -19.24
N LEU A 13 10.95 8.26 -20.29
CA LEU A 13 12.10 7.92 -21.12
C LEU A 13 13.34 7.79 -20.20
N ARG A 14 14.07 6.67 -20.31
CA ARG A 14 15.25 6.29 -19.51
C ARG A 14 15.01 5.59 -18.16
N ARG A 15 13.77 5.23 -17.79
CA ARG A 15 13.55 4.34 -16.64
C ARG A 15 13.57 2.86 -17.05
N THR A 16 14.30 2.07 -16.26
CA THR A 16 14.37 0.60 -16.38
C THR A 16 13.13 -0.09 -15.81
N CYS A 17 12.42 0.53 -14.86
CA CYS A 17 11.23 -0.05 -14.22
C CYS A 17 10.00 0.88 -14.31
N ARG A 18 8.83 0.29 -14.60
CA ARG A 18 7.52 0.96 -14.59
C ARG A 18 7.12 1.34 -13.16
N ARG A 19 6.46 2.48 -13.00
CA ARG A 19 5.86 2.89 -11.71
C ARG A 19 4.34 2.83 -11.78
N HIS A 20 3.74 2.38 -10.69
CA HIS A 20 2.30 2.48 -10.50
C HIS A 20 1.88 3.96 -10.45
N SER A 21 0.70 4.27 -11.00
CA SER A 21 0.10 5.60 -10.88
C SER A 21 -0.37 5.85 -9.45
N ALA A 22 -0.55 7.13 -9.08
CA ALA A 22 -1.11 7.48 -7.78
C ALA A 22 -2.52 6.90 -7.58
N PHE A 23 -3.33 6.86 -8.64
CA PHE A 23 -4.66 6.23 -8.63
C PHE A 23 -4.58 4.71 -8.42
N TRP A 24 -3.64 4.02 -9.07
CA TRP A 24 -3.42 2.59 -8.84
C TRP A 24 -3.00 2.32 -7.39
N VAL A 25 -2.12 3.16 -6.82
CA VAL A 25 -1.70 3.05 -5.42
C VAL A 25 -2.90 3.27 -4.48
N GLY A 26 -3.79 4.22 -4.78
CA GLY A 26 -5.03 4.41 -4.03
C GLY A 26 -5.96 3.20 -4.06
N LEU A 27 -6.23 2.67 -5.26
CA LEU A 27 -7.08 1.49 -5.46
C LEU A 27 -6.50 0.25 -4.75
N TYR A 28 -5.19 0.04 -4.88
CA TYR A 28 -4.50 -1.05 -4.19
C TYR A 28 -4.50 -0.86 -2.67
N GLY A 29 -4.43 0.39 -2.20
CA GLY A 29 -4.55 0.74 -0.79
C GLY A 29 -5.85 0.24 -0.16
N GLN A 30 -6.98 0.38 -0.87
CA GLN A 30 -8.27 -0.14 -0.38
C GLN A 30 -8.27 -1.68 -0.29
N LEU A 31 -7.76 -2.37 -1.32
CA LEU A 31 -7.63 -3.83 -1.30
C LEU A 31 -6.75 -4.30 -0.14
N TRP A 32 -5.64 -3.60 0.10
CA TRP A 32 -4.74 -3.90 1.20
C TRP A 32 -5.39 -3.69 2.57
N VAL A 33 -6.12 -2.58 2.77
CA VAL A 33 -6.86 -2.32 4.02
C VAL A 33 -7.89 -3.42 4.28
N GLY A 34 -8.68 -3.80 3.27
CA GLY A 34 -9.66 -4.88 3.41
C GLY A 34 -8.99 -6.24 3.70
N ALA A 35 -7.88 -6.54 3.05
CA ALA A 35 -7.13 -7.77 3.34
C ALA A 35 -6.64 -7.81 4.79
N MET A 36 -6.18 -6.68 5.34
CA MET A 36 -5.64 -6.62 6.70
C MET A 36 -6.64 -7.02 7.79
N GLU A 37 -7.94 -6.97 7.53
CA GLU A 37 -8.97 -7.53 8.43
C GLU A 37 -8.76 -9.04 8.65
N SER A 38 -8.35 -9.78 7.62
CA SER A 38 -8.06 -11.22 7.71
C SER A 38 -6.66 -11.52 8.27
N TRP A 39 -5.71 -10.60 8.11
CA TRP A 39 -4.30 -10.82 8.45
C TRP A 39 -3.86 -10.15 9.76
N THR A 40 -4.76 -9.48 10.48
CA THR A 40 -4.44 -8.70 11.68
C THR A 40 -3.77 -9.53 12.79
N ASP A 41 -4.24 -10.75 13.00
CA ASP A 41 -3.70 -11.65 14.02
C ASP A 41 -2.28 -12.08 13.69
N LEU A 42 -2.04 -12.45 12.42
CA LEU A 42 -0.71 -12.78 11.94
C LEU A 42 0.24 -11.58 12.03
N ALA A 43 -0.21 -10.39 11.64
CA ALA A 43 0.59 -9.17 11.75
C ALA A 43 0.97 -8.88 13.21
N SER A 44 0.04 -9.07 14.14
CA SER A 44 0.28 -8.90 15.58
C SER A 44 1.30 -9.92 16.11
N ALA A 45 1.19 -11.19 15.73
CA ALA A 45 2.15 -12.22 16.08
C ALA A 45 3.56 -11.92 15.52
N LEU A 46 3.64 -11.40 14.29
CA LEU A 46 4.90 -11.00 13.67
C LEU A 46 5.53 -9.79 14.39
N MET A 47 4.73 -8.82 14.84
CA MET A 47 5.23 -7.68 15.62
C MET A 47 5.85 -8.11 16.95
N GLN A 48 5.25 -9.10 17.62
CA GLN A 48 5.78 -9.65 18.88
C GLN A 48 7.07 -10.46 18.66
N THR A 49 7.11 -11.29 17.61
CA THR A 49 8.26 -12.17 17.33
C THR A 49 9.44 -11.45 16.67
N LYS A 50 9.19 -10.34 15.97
CA LYS A 50 10.22 -9.56 15.23
C LYS A 50 10.21 -8.09 15.66
N PRO A 51 10.62 -7.76 16.89
CA PRO A 51 10.58 -6.39 17.41
C PRO A 51 11.47 -5.43 16.59
N ASN A 52 12.56 -5.93 16.00
CA ASN A 52 13.43 -5.18 15.10
C ASN A 52 12.73 -4.72 13.80
N LYS A 53 11.57 -5.29 13.47
CA LYS A 53 10.74 -4.89 12.33
C LYS A 53 9.52 -4.07 12.73
N LEU A 54 9.29 -3.83 14.02
CA LEU A 54 8.10 -3.14 14.54
C LEU A 54 7.91 -1.76 13.91
N LEU A 55 8.99 -1.01 13.70
CA LEU A 55 8.94 0.30 13.04
C LEU A 55 8.29 0.22 11.64
N TYR A 56 8.55 -0.84 10.87
CA TYR A 56 7.97 -1.01 9.55
C TYR A 56 6.48 -1.38 9.61
N PHE A 57 6.11 -2.23 10.57
CA PHE A 57 4.71 -2.55 10.84
C PHE A 57 3.92 -1.31 11.25
N GLN A 58 4.45 -0.48 12.16
CA GLN A 58 3.82 0.77 12.58
C GLN A 58 3.65 1.77 11.43
N LYS A 59 4.63 1.87 10.52
CA LYS A 59 4.48 2.66 9.29
C LYS A 59 3.34 2.15 8.42
N GLY A 60 3.18 0.83 8.31
CA GLY A 60 2.05 0.21 7.63
C GLY A 60 0.72 0.56 8.29
N LEU A 61 0.58 0.34 9.60
CA LEU A 61 -0.64 0.68 10.34
C LEU A 61 -1.00 2.16 10.21
N ARG A 62 -0.02 3.06 10.28
CA ARG A 62 -0.24 4.49 10.06
C ARG A 62 -0.75 4.78 8.64
N ALA A 63 -0.19 4.12 7.63
CA ALA A 63 -0.66 4.26 6.25
C ALA A 63 -2.11 3.77 6.10
N MET A 64 -2.48 2.67 6.75
CA MET A 64 -3.87 2.18 6.76
C MET A 64 -4.83 3.20 7.37
N VAL A 65 -4.50 3.76 8.53
CA VAL A 65 -5.32 4.79 9.19
C VAL A 65 -5.54 6.00 8.27
N LEU A 66 -4.48 6.45 7.59
CA LEU A 66 -4.57 7.56 6.64
C LEU A 66 -5.48 7.22 5.45
N ILE A 67 -5.37 6.01 4.90
CA ILE A 67 -6.24 5.55 3.81
C ILE A 67 -7.70 5.53 4.28
N GLN A 68 -7.97 4.93 5.45
CA GLN A 68 -9.32 4.85 6.01
C GLN A 68 -9.92 6.23 6.31
N SER A 69 -9.12 7.21 6.74
CA SER A 69 -9.58 8.58 6.97
C SER A 69 -9.88 9.38 5.71
N ALA A 70 -9.42 8.92 4.55
CA ALA A 70 -9.62 9.56 3.25
C ALA A 70 -10.76 8.93 2.43
N LEU A 71 -11.41 7.90 2.98
CA LEU A 71 -12.64 7.30 2.45
C LEU A 71 -13.87 8.05 2.97
#